data_AF-A0A355S369-F1
#
_entry.id   AF-A0A355S369-F1
#
_cell.length_a   1.000
_cell.length_b   1.000
_cell.length_c   1.000
_cell.angle_alpha   90.00
_cell.angle_beta   90.00
_cell.angle_gamma   90.00
#
_symmetry.space_group_name_H-M   'P 1'
#
loop_
_entity.id
_entity.type
_entity.pdbx_description
1 polymer ?
#
loop_
_entity_poly.entity_id
_entity_poly.type
_entity_poly.pdbx_seq_one_letter_code
_entity_poly.pdbx_strand_id
1 'polypeptide(L)' 'MFPERGIPQQGGGHMRLVIGYNSKTDELIYTDSWGPGHEFKRMSAANAYTATMHLITLKPSQ' A
#
# COMPACT_ATOMS: atom_id res chain seq x y z
N MET A 1 -7.75 -9.22 -5.04
CA MET A 1 -8.18 -9.04 -3.64
C MET A 1 -8.09 -7.55 -3.34
N PHE A 2 -9.21 -6.93 -2.95
CA PHE A 2 -9.42 -5.47 -2.84
C PHE A 2 -9.18 -4.66 -4.13
N PRO A 3 -10.10 -4.71 -5.10
CA PRO A 3 -9.98 -3.93 -6.31
C PRO A 3 -10.07 -2.42 -6.03
N GLU A 4 -9.15 -1.65 -6.60
CA GLU A 4 -9.25 -0.20 -6.63
C GLU A 4 -10.18 0.20 -7.76
N ARG A 5 -11.07 1.15 -7.46
CA ARG A 5 -12.11 1.56 -8.39
C ARG A 5 -11.48 2.32 -9.56
N GLY A 6 -11.77 1.89 -10.78
CA GLY A 6 -11.49 2.66 -11.99
C GLY A 6 -10.16 2.36 -12.68
N ILE A 7 -9.42 1.32 -12.27
CA ILE A 7 -8.18 0.91 -12.92
C ILE A 7 -8.17 -0.59 -13.26
N PRO A 8 -7.63 -1.00 -14.42
CA PRO A 8 -7.41 -2.40 -14.73
C PRO A 8 -6.33 -2.96 -13.79
N GLN A 9 -6.74 -3.82 -12.85
CA GLN A 9 -5.79 -4.54 -12.01
C GLN A 9 -5.56 -5.92 -12.62
N GLN A 10 -4.38 -6.12 -13.22
CA GLN A 10 -3.93 -7.47 -13.59
C GLN A 10 -3.63 -8.26 -12.31
N GLY A 11 -3.98 -9.56 -12.30
CA GLY A 11 -3.68 -10.42 -11.17
C GLY A 11 -2.18 -10.52 -10.90
N GLY A 12 -1.79 -10.65 -9.64
CA GLY A 12 -0.38 -10.74 -9.23
C GLY A 12 -0.08 -9.89 -7.99
N GLY A 13 1.15 -9.96 -7.50
CA GLY A 13 1.64 -9.09 -6.44
C GLY A 13 2.01 -7.70 -6.97
N HIS A 14 1.87 -6.68 -6.13
CA HIS A 14 2.31 -5.31 -6.43
C HIS A 14 3.09 -4.76 -5.24
N MET A 15 4.32 -4.28 -5.48
CA MET A 15 5.10 -3.62 -4.43
C MET A 15 4.58 -2.21 -4.20
N ARG A 16 4.47 -1.84 -2.93
CA ARG A 16 4.01 -0.53 -2.48
C ARG A 16 4.99 0.05 -1.48
N LEU A 17 5.10 1.38 -1.44
CA LEU A 17 5.90 2.05 -0.42
C LEU A 17 4.98 2.51 0.72
N VAL A 18 5.17 1.93 1.90
CA VAL A 18 4.50 2.40 3.12
C VAL A 18 5.12 3.73 3.53
N ILE A 19 4.28 4.74 3.69
CA ILE A 19 4.69 6.11 4.05
C ILE A 19 4.10 6.56 5.39
N GLY A 20 3.24 5.76 6.02
CA GLY A 20 2.73 6.05 7.34
C GLY A 20 1.70 5.03 7.84
N TYR A 21 1.28 5.21 9.08
CA TYR A 21 0.22 4.45 9.72
C TYR A 21 -0.59 5.37 10.64
N ASN A 22 -1.91 5.29 10.57
CA ASN A 22 -2.82 6.04 11.43
C ASN A 22 -3.40 5.12 12.51
N SER A 23 -2.91 5.29 13.74
CA SER A 23 -3.36 4.48 14.88
C SER A 23 -4.77 4.80 15.37
N LYS A 24 -5.36 5.94 14.97
CA LYS A 24 -6.74 6.31 15.36
C LYS A 24 -7.79 5.62 14.50
N THR A 25 -7.47 5.38 13.23
CA THR A 25 -8.39 4.78 12.25
C THR A 25 -7.96 3.39 11.81
N ASP A 26 -6.82 2.90 12.31
CA ASP A 26 -6.22 1.62 11.94
C ASP A 26 -5.98 1.50 10.42
N GLU A 27 -5.36 2.54 9.83
CA GLU A 27 -5.12 2.63 8.39
C GLU A 27 -3.63 2.66 8.07
N LEU A 28 -3.22 1.83 7.11
CA LEU A 28 -1.92 1.93 6.46
C LEU A 28 -1.98 3.01 5.37
N ILE A 29 -0.98 3.88 5.33
CA ILE A 29 -0.84 4.92 4.31
C ILE A 29 0.34 4.53 3.40
N TYR A 30 0.10 4.54 2.09
CA TYR A 30 1.08 4.09 1.11
C TYR A 30 0.99 4.88 -0.20
N THR A 31 2.04 4.78 -1.00
CA THR A 31 2.12 5.32 -2.38
C THR A 31 2.35 4.18 -3.38
N ASP A 32 1.75 4.31 -4.56
CA ASP A 32 1.87 3.35 -5.66
C ASP A 32 2.57 3.96 -6.88
N SER A 33 3.19 3.13 -7.71
CA SER A 33 3.96 3.53 -8.89
C SER A 33 3.11 3.73 -10.16
N TRP A 34 1.80 3.90 -10.03
CA TRP A 34 0.86 4.02 -11.16
C TRP A 34 0.69 5.45 -11.71
N GLY A 35 1.49 6.41 -11.25
CA GLY A 35 1.48 7.78 -11.75
C GLY A 35 0.54 8.71 -10.96
N PRO A 36 0.16 9.86 -11.56
CA PRO A 36 -0.57 10.92 -10.87
C PRO A 36 -1.88 10.44 -10.24
N GLY A 37 -2.14 10.86 -9.00
CA GLY A 37 -3.33 10.49 -8.23
C GLY A 37 -3.19 9.24 -7.36
N HIS A 38 -2.01 8.60 -7.37
CA HIS A 38 -1.71 7.41 -6.57
C HIS A 38 -0.64 7.63 -5.50
N GLU A 39 -0.34 8.90 -5.18
CA GLU A 39 0.72 9.30 -4.25
C GLU A 39 0.36 9.07 -2.78
N PHE A 40 -0.94 9.08 -2.47
CA PHE A 40 -1.43 9.00 -1.09
C PHE A 40 -2.71 8.16 -1.02
N LYS A 41 -2.53 6.87 -0.71
CA LYS A 41 -3.62 5.91 -0.56
C LYS A 41 -3.72 5.40 0.86
N ARG A 42 -4.91 4.89 1.20
CA ARG A 42 -5.21 4.31 2.51
C ARG A 42 -5.89 2.98 2.35
N MET A 43 -5.58 2.06 3.26
CA MET A 43 -6.34 0.84 3.46
C MET A 43 -6.35 0.48 4.94
N SER A 44 -7.36 -0.27 5.40
CA SER A 44 -7.36 -0.79 6.76
C SER A 44 -6.15 -1.68 7.00
N ALA A 45 -5.64 -1.71 8.23
CA ALA A 45 -4.52 -2.57 8.61
C ALA A 45 -4.84 -4.05 8.36
N ALA A 46 -6.09 -4.47 8.58
CA ALA A 46 -6.56 -5.82 8.27
C ALA A 46 -6.43 -6.15 6.77
N ASN A 47 -6.81 -5.22 5.88
CA ASN A 47 -6.66 -5.42 4.44
C ASN A 47 -5.19 -5.41 4.02
N ALA A 48 -4.37 -4.53 4.61
CA ALA A 48 -2.93 -4.49 4.38
C ALA A 48 -2.27 -5.81 4.76
N TYR A 49 -2.55 -6.31 5.96
CA TYR A 49 -2.00 -7.57 6.47
C TYR A 49 -2.35 -8.75 5.57
N THR A 50 -3.63 -8.88 5.21
CA THR A 50 -4.11 -9.99 4.36
C THR A 50 -3.59 -9.92 2.92
N ALA A 51 -3.29 -8.72 2.41
CA ALA A 51 -2.72 -8.54 1.07
C ALA A 51 -1.19 -8.65 1.02
N THR A 52 -0.50 -8.69 2.17
CA THR A 52 0.97 -8.65 2.22
C THR A 52 1.58 -10.02 1.96
N MET A 53 2.41 -10.11 0.93
CA MET A 53 3.20 -11.30 0.63
C MET A 53 4.62 -11.21 1.22
N HIS A 54 5.22 -10.02 1.18
CA HIS A 54 6.57 -9.75 1.69
C HIS A 54 6.64 -8.32 2.25
N LEU A 55 7.43 -8.13 3.31
CA LEU A 55 7.72 -6.82 3.91
C LEU A 55 9.23 -6.57 3.88
N ILE A 56 9.64 -5.45 3.30
CA ILE A 56 11.05 -5.05 3.18
C ILE A 56 11.21 -3.66 3.80
N THR A 57 12.24 -3.48 4.61
CA THR A 57 12.55 -2.20 5.25
C THR A 57 13.69 -1.50 4.51
N LEU A 58 13.43 -0.30 4.01
CA LEU A 58 14.44 0.59 3.47
C LEU A 58 15.04 1.41 4.63
N LYS A 59 16.24 1.03 5.06
CA LYS A 59 17.00 1.78 6.07
C LYS A 59 18.15 2.51 5.37
N PRO A 60 18.23 3.85 5.45
CA PRO A 60 19.39 4.58 4.96
C PRO A 60 20.68 4.04 5.63
N SER A 61 21.73 3.84 4.84
CA SER A 61 23.07 3.61 5.38
C SER A 61 23.63 4.93 5.94
N GLN A 62 24.38 4.84 7.04
CA GLN A 62 25.13 5.97 7.59
C GLN A 62 26.29 6.34 6.68
#